data_AF-A0A962M5E5-F1
#
_entry.id   AF-A0A962M5E5-F1
#
_cell.length_a   1.000
_cell.length_b   1.000
_cell.length_c   1.000
_cell.angle_alpha   90.00
_cell.angle_beta   90.00
_cell.angle_gamma   90.00
#
_symmetry.space_group_name_H-M   'P 1'
#
loop_
_entity.id
_entity.type
_entity.pdbx_description
1 polymer ?
#
loop_
_entity_poly.entity_id
_entity_poly.type
_entity_poly.pdbx_seq_one_letter_code
_entity_poly.pdbx_strand_id
1 'polypeptide(L)'
;AQGAALVDSFSRGLVLRKLLPIDPPKQAFSALEEDGKMLMDPAGYARYDGYAEAIATLNTGALVNNFHTMRPLYEEAYGQLGLNPDDFDNAVIRVLDRILATPEIEEPIALTRKSVMYQYADPQLEQLAPIQKQLLRMGPENIRRIKEQARKLRAGLLNP
;
A
#
# COMPACT_ATOMS: atom_id res chain seq x y z
N ALA A 1 -11.27 -4.97 -16.06
CA ALA A 1 -12.14 -4.49 -14.96
C ALA A 1 -11.46 -4.52 -13.56
N GLN A 2 -11.09 -5.69 -12.99
CA GLN A 2 -10.63 -5.76 -11.58
C GLN A 2 -9.35 -4.97 -11.28
N GLY A 3 -8.33 -5.03 -12.17
CA GLY A 3 -7.08 -4.26 -11.98
C GLY A 3 -7.29 -2.74 -11.98
N ALA A 4 -8.11 -2.24 -12.91
CA ALA A 4 -8.53 -0.83 -12.95
C ALA A 4 -9.22 -0.40 -11.64
N ALA A 5 -10.20 -1.17 -11.17
CA ALA A 5 -10.90 -0.87 -9.92
C ALA A 5 -9.97 -0.87 -8.69
N LEU A 6 -8.94 -1.73 -8.69
CA LEU A 6 -7.93 -1.76 -7.64
C LEU A 6 -7.06 -0.49 -7.66
N VAL A 7 -6.53 -0.10 -8.83
CA VAL A 7 -5.75 1.13 -9.01
C VAL A 7 -6.56 2.35 -8.59
N ASP A 8 -7.80 2.44 -9.04
CA ASP A 8 -8.73 3.52 -8.70
C ASP A 8 -8.92 3.64 -7.18
N SER A 9 -9.23 2.52 -6.52
CA SER A 9 -9.40 2.47 -5.06
C SER A 9 -8.14 2.89 -4.32
N PHE A 10 -6.98 2.39 -4.74
CA PHE A 10 -5.68 2.74 -4.16
C PHE A 10 -5.33 4.21 -4.39
N SER A 11 -5.71 4.79 -5.53
CA SER A 11 -5.41 6.18 -5.87
C SER A 11 -6.15 7.14 -4.91
N ARG A 12 -7.36 6.75 -4.50
CA ARG A 12 -8.15 7.37 -3.42
C ARG A 12 -7.66 7.00 -2.01
N GLY A 13 -6.64 6.16 -1.90
CA GLY A 13 -6.03 5.72 -0.66
C GLY A 13 -6.74 4.56 0.04
N LEU A 14 -7.79 3.98 -0.55
CA LEU A 14 -8.58 2.89 0.01
C LEU A 14 -7.89 1.54 -0.22
N VAL A 15 -8.06 0.59 0.71
CA VAL A 15 -7.62 -0.80 0.53
C VAL A 15 -8.83 -1.72 0.52
N LEU A 16 -9.34 -2.04 -0.67
CA LEU A 16 -10.45 -2.97 -0.84
C LEU A 16 -9.94 -4.41 -0.83
N ARG A 17 -9.91 -5.03 0.36
CA ARG A 17 -9.36 -6.38 0.57
C ARG A 17 -9.93 -7.43 -0.38
N LYS A 18 -11.22 -7.32 -0.74
CA LYS A 18 -11.89 -8.24 -1.67
C LYS A 18 -11.34 -8.20 -3.10
N LEU A 19 -10.62 -7.14 -3.48
CA LEU A 19 -10.03 -6.99 -4.81
C LEU A 19 -8.57 -7.44 -4.87
N LEU A 20 -7.93 -7.67 -3.72
CA LEU A 20 -6.53 -8.10 -3.67
C LEU A 20 -6.41 -9.55 -4.16
N PRO A 21 -5.53 -9.85 -5.12
CA PRO A 21 -5.31 -11.20 -5.62
C PRO A 21 -4.38 -12.03 -4.70
N ILE A 22 -4.40 -11.73 -3.39
CA ILE A 22 -3.53 -12.35 -2.39
C ILE A 22 -4.32 -12.63 -1.12
N ASP A 23 -4.02 -13.75 -0.47
CA ASP A 23 -4.59 -14.06 0.83
C ASP A 23 -4.07 -13.10 1.90
N PRO A 24 -4.89 -12.76 2.90
CA PRO A 24 -4.42 -11.99 4.05
C PRO A 24 -3.39 -12.81 4.85
N PRO A 25 -2.50 -12.15 5.62
CA PRO A 25 -1.59 -12.85 6.52
C PRO A 25 -2.37 -13.76 7.47
N LYS A 26 -1.91 -15.02 7.61
CA LYS A 26 -2.57 -16.02 8.46
C LYS A 26 -2.46 -15.68 9.96
N GLN A 27 -1.39 -15.00 10.34
CA GLN A 27 -1.16 -14.56 11.72
C GLN A 27 -1.96 -13.30 12.03
N ALA A 28 -2.60 -13.28 13.20
CA ALA A 28 -3.31 -12.12 13.69
C ALA A 28 -2.35 -10.93 13.88
N PHE A 29 -2.90 -9.71 13.91
CA PHE A 29 -2.13 -8.56 14.34
C PHE A 29 -1.86 -8.63 15.84
N SER A 30 -0.59 -8.46 16.23
CA SER A 30 -0.17 -8.40 17.61
C SER A 30 0.11 -6.95 18.06
N ALA A 31 -0.13 -6.72 19.34
CA ALA A 31 0.20 -5.51 20.08
C ALA A 31 0.79 -5.94 21.42
N LEU A 32 1.73 -5.18 21.94
CA LEU A 32 2.34 -5.36 23.26
C LEU A 32 1.70 -4.38 24.24
N GLU A 33 1.63 -4.77 25.51
CA GLU A 33 1.27 -3.86 26.60
C GLU A 33 2.51 -3.62 27.47
N GLU A 34 3.01 -2.40 27.49
CA GLU A 34 4.18 -1.96 28.26
C GLU A 34 3.85 -0.68 29.02
N ASP A 35 4.11 -0.66 30.33
CA ASP A 35 3.82 0.48 31.21
C ASP A 35 2.38 1.04 31.09
N GLY A 36 1.39 0.15 30.91
CA GLY A 36 -0.01 0.51 30.71
C GLY A 36 -0.32 1.17 29.36
N LYS A 37 0.66 1.18 28.43
CA LYS A 37 0.49 1.63 27.05
C LYS A 37 0.45 0.43 26.12
N MET A 38 -0.40 0.53 25.12
CA MET A 38 -0.48 -0.46 24.06
C MET A 38 0.39 -0.02 22.89
N LEU A 39 1.32 -0.86 22.47
CA LEU A 39 2.29 -0.59 21.41
C LEU A 39 2.11 -1.60 20.29
N MET A 40 2.35 -1.18 19.05
CA MET A 40 2.44 -2.11 17.93
C MET A 40 3.64 -3.03 18.14
N ASP A 41 3.40 -4.34 18.07
CA ASP A 41 4.43 -5.35 18.27
C ASP A 41 5.36 -5.44 17.04
N PRO A 42 6.66 -5.14 17.16
CA PRO A 42 7.60 -5.23 16.05
C PRO A 42 7.74 -6.66 15.50
N ALA A 43 7.57 -7.70 16.32
CA ALA A 43 7.59 -9.09 15.83
C ALA A 43 6.43 -9.36 14.85
N GLY A 44 5.34 -8.60 14.99
CA GLY A 44 4.19 -8.62 14.09
C GLY A 44 4.47 -8.08 12.69
N TYR A 45 5.62 -7.45 12.42
CA TYR A 45 6.00 -7.02 11.07
C TYR A 45 6.34 -8.19 10.15
N ALA A 46 6.93 -9.27 10.71
CA ALA A 46 7.42 -10.42 9.95
C ALA A 46 6.35 -11.13 9.10
N ARG A 47 5.07 -11.02 9.50
CA ARG A 47 3.93 -11.53 8.73
C ARG A 47 3.78 -10.90 7.34
N TYR A 48 4.45 -9.76 7.12
CA TYR A 48 4.42 -9.02 5.87
C TYR A 48 5.68 -9.17 5.03
N ASP A 49 6.73 -9.80 5.55
CA ASP A 49 8.04 -9.87 4.89
C ASP A 49 7.93 -10.54 3.52
N GLY A 50 7.19 -11.65 3.42
CA GLY A 50 6.99 -12.35 2.14
C GLY A 50 6.31 -11.48 1.08
N TYR A 51 5.39 -10.59 1.48
CA TYR A 51 4.74 -9.67 0.53
C TYR A 51 5.68 -8.53 0.12
N ALA A 52 6.40 -7.95 1.07
CA ALA A 52 7.35 -6.88 0.80
C ALA A 52 8.51 -7.37 -0.09
N GLU A 53 9.02 -8.57 0.17
CA GLU A 53 10.06 -9.23 -0.63
C GLU A 53 9.56 -9.54 -2.04
N ALA A 54 8.34 -10.09 -2.17
CA ALA A 54 7.74 -10.34 -3.46
C ALA A 54 7.59 -9.04 -4.29
N ILE A 55 7.21 -7.92 -3.66
CA ILE A 55 7.12 -6.62 -4.33
C ILE A 55 8.51 -6.12 -4.73
N ALA A 56 9.49 -6.20 -3.83
CA ALA A 56 10.84 -5.68 -4.03
C ALA A 56 11.60 -6.42 -5.15
N THR A 57 11.28 -7.70 -5.38
CA THR A 57 11.94 -8.56 -6.37
C THR A 57 11.28 -8.51 -7.77
N LEU A 58 10.18 -7.78 -7.94
CA LEU A 58 9.54 -7.63 -9.25
C LEU A 58 10.48 -6.90 -10.23
N ASN A 59 10.58 -7.43 -11.46
CA ASN A 59 11.34 -6.77 -12.53
C ASN A 59 10.66 -5.46 -12.96
N THR A 60 11.24 -4.33 -12.54
CA THR A 60 10.69 -3.00 -12.83
C THR A 60 10.54 -2.73 -14.33
N GLY A 61 11.54 -3.06 -15.14
CA GLY A 61 11.49 -2.81 -16.59
C GLY A 61 10.38 -3.60 -17.27
N ALA A 62 10.21 -4.87 -16.89
CA ALA A 62 9.12 -5.70 -17.39
C ALA A 62 7.74 -5.13 -17.00
N LEU A 63 7.59 -4.66 -15.76
CA LEU A 63 6.35 -4.04 -15.30
C LEU A 63 6.01 -2.75 -16.05
N VAL A 64 6.99 -1.87 -16.26
CA VAL A 64 6.83 -0.61 -17.00
C VAL A 64 6.45 -0.90 -18.46
N ASN A 65 7.18 -1.80 -19.12
CA ASN A 65 6.88 -2.19 -20.50
C ASN A 65 5.47 -2.79 -20.64
N ASN A 66 5.11 -3.69 -19.71
CA ASN A 66 3.79 -4.30 -19.72
C ASN A 66 2.68 -3.28 -19.44
N PHE A 67 2.91 -2.32 -18.54
CA PHE A 67 1.98 -1.22 -18.28
C PHE A 67 1.68 -0.45 -19.56
N HIS A 68 2.70 0.01 -20.30
CA HIS A 68 2.49 0.76 -21.53
C HIS A 68 1.82 -0.08 -22.63
N THR A 69 2.15 -1.37 -22.70
CA THR A 69 1.54 -2.31 -23.67
C THR A 69 0.05 -2.50 -23.38
N MET A 70 -0.33 -2.62 -22.11
CA MET A 70 -1.70 -2.88 -21.68
C MET A 70 -2.51 -1.61 -21.38
N ARG A 71 -1.90 -0.42 -21.46
CA ARG A 71 -2.54 0.87 -21.14
C ARG A 71 -3.92 1.03 -21.79
N PRO A 72 -4.12 0.81 -23.10
CA PRO A 72 -5.44 1.00 -23.72
C PRO A 72 -6.54 0.13 -23.09
N LEU A 73 -6.21 -1.10 -22.66
CA LEU A 73 -7.17 -2.01 -22.01
C LEU A 73 -7.53 -1.54 -20.59
N TYR A 74 -6.60 -0.89 -19.90
CA TYR A 74 -6.87 -0.33 -18.58
C TYR A 74 -7.69 0.95 -18.65
N GLU A 75 -7.40 1.83 -19.61
CA GLU A 75 -8.17 3.04 -19.90
C GLU A 75 -9.62 2.68 -20.29
N GLU A 76 -9.81 1.70 -21.17
CA GLU A 76 -11.13 1.17 -21.51
C GLU A 76 -11.87 0.66 -20.26
N ALA A 77 -11.19 -0.11 -19.42
CA ALA A 77 -11.76 -0.60 -18.17
C ALA A 77 -12.10 0.53 -17.18
N TYR A 78 -11.35 1.63 -17.17
CA TYR A 78 -11.70 2.84 -16.41
C TYR A 78 -12.98 3.50 -16.93
N GLY A 79 -13.11 3.62 -18.25
CA GLY A 79 -14.32 4.10 -18.90
C GLY A 79 -15.55 3.27 -18.55
N GLN A 80 -15.42 1.94 -18.52
CA GLN A 80 -16.49 1.02 -18.13
C GLN A 80 -16.91 1.18 -16.65
N LEU A 81 -16.06 1.74 -15.79
CA LEU A 81 -16.40 2.09 -14.40
C LEU A 81 -17.07 3.48 -14.28
N GLY A 82 -17.29 4.17 -15.39
CA GLY A 82 -17.82 5.54 -15.41
C GLY A 82 -16.77 6.61 -15.08
N LEU A 83 -15.49 6.27 -15.11
CA LEU A 83 -14.37 7.19 -14.90
C LEU A 83 -13.85 7.69 -16.26
N ASN A 84 -13.09 8.78 -16.24
CA ASN A 84 -12.40 9.24 -17.44
C ASN A 84 -11.24 8.27 -17.79
N PRO A 85 -11.23 7.64 -18.99
CA PRO A 85 -10.16 6.73 -19.41
C PRO A 85 -8.76 7.35 -19.29
N ASP A 86 -8.61 8.61 -19.71
CA ASP A 86 -7.33 9.34 -19.73
C ASP A 86 -6.75 9.60 -18.33
N ASP A 87 -7.54 9.42 -17.27
CA ASP A 87 -7.09 9.59 -15.89
C ASP A 87 -6.41 8.34 -15.31
N PHE A 88 -6.39 7.21 -16.02
CA PHE A 88 -5.82 5.96 -15.52
C PHE A 88 -4.34 6.09 -15.15
N ASP A 89 -3.53 6.65 -16.05
CA ASP A 89 -2.10 6.87 -15.85
C ASP A 89 -1.84 7.73 -14.60
N ASN A 90 -2.58 8.84 -14.49
CA ASN A 90 -2.51 9.72 -13.34
C ASN A 90 -2.93 9.00 -12.06
N ALA A 91 -3.89 8.08 -12.11
CA ALA A 91 -4.29 7.28 -10.97
C ALA A 91 -3.16 6.37 -10.49
N VAL A 92 -2.44 5.72 -11.40
CA VAL A 92 -1.27 4.90 -11.04
C VAL A 92 -0.19 5.74 -10.36
N ILE A 93 0.14 6.90 -10.93
CA ILE A 93 1.13 7.81 -10.32
C ILE A 93 0.67 8.27 -8.92
N ARG A 94 -0.61 8.61 -8.74
CA ARG A 94 -1.18 8.96 -7.42
C ARG A 94 -1.04 7.83 -6.39
N VAL A 95 -1.19 6.56 -6.80
CA VAL A 95 -0.95 5.41 -5.91
C VAL A 95 0.51 5.40 -5.45
N LEU A 96 1.45 5.49 -6.40
CA LEU A 96 2.88 5.46 -6.11
C LEU A 96 3.28 6.64 -5.21
N ASP A 97 2.82 7.85 -5.50
CA ASP A 97 3.06 9.04 -4.69
C ASP A 97 2.54 8.87 -3.26
N ARG A 98 1.37 8.25 -3.08
CA ARG A 98 0.82 7.99 -1.75
C ARG A 98 1.63 6.97 -0.96
N ILE A 99 2.14 5.92 -1.63
CA ILE A 99 3.06 4.97 -1.02
C ILE A 99 4.34 5.69 -0.59
N LEU A 100 4.92 6.51 -1.48
CA LEU A 100 6.14 7.28 -1.22
C LEU A 100 5.99 8.32 -0.10
N ALA A 101 4.80 8.88 0.06
CA ALA A 101 4.45 9.82 1.13
C ALA A 101 4.19 9.14 2.49
N THR A 102 4.25 7.80 2.59
CA THR A 102 4.10 7.11 3.87
C THR A 102 5.31 7.41 4.77
N PRO A 103 5.10 7.85 6.02
CA PRO A 103 6.20 8.07 6.96
C PRO A 103 6.89 6.75 7.32
N GLU A 104 8.21 6.81 7.50
CA GLU A 104 9.04 5.72 8.01
C GLU A 104 9.32 6.04 9.49
N ILE A 105 8.78 5.22 10.39
CA ILE A 105 8.86 5.41 11.84
C ILE A 105 9.59 4.22 12.42
N GLU A 106 10.68 4.47 13.12
CA GLU A 106 11.49 3.41 13.76
C GLU A 106 11.13 3.26 15.24
N GLU A 107 10.57 4.31 15.83
CA GLU A 107 10.12 4.34 17.20
C GLU A 107 8.86 3.47 17.41
N PRO A 108 8.64 2.95 18.64
CA PRO A 108 7.42 2.22 18.96
C PRO A 108 6.16 3.04 18.69
N ILE A 109 5.26 2.49 17.86
CA ILE A 109 4.00 3.15 17.50
C ILE A 109 2.93 2.77 18.52
N ALA A 110 2.45 3.76 19.26
CA ALA A 110 1.36 3.57 20.22
C ALA A 110 0.02 3.33 19.54
N LEU A 111 -0.77 2.44 20.14
CA LEU A 111 -2.09 2.03 19.68
C LEU A 111 -3.15 2.35 20.74
N THR A 112 -4.38 2.51 20.28
CA THR A 112 -5.58 2.50 21.12
C THR A 112 -6.51 1.39 20.66
N ARG A 113 -7.25 0.80 21.61
CA ARG A 113 -8.24 -0.23 21.30
C ARG A 113 -9.61 0.41 21.16
N LYS A 114 -10.18 0.38 19.96
CA LYS A 114 -11.57 0.78 19.70
C LYS A 114 -12.37 -0.46 19.30
N SER A 115 -13.08 -1.04 20.27
CA SER A 115 -13.79 -2.32 20.12
C SER A 115 -12.83 -3.47 19.75
N VAL A 116 -13.09 -4.18 18.65
CA VAL A 116 -12.30 -5.33 18.16
C VAL A 116 -11.11 -4.91 17.30
N MET A 117 -10.92 -3.61 17.02
CA MET A 117 -9.88 -3.10 16.14
C MET A 117 -8.89 -2.20 16.88
N TYR A 118 -7.63 -2.25 16.45
CA TYR A 118 -6.60 -1.32 16.88
C TYR A 118 -6.56 -0.10 15.96
N GLN A 119 -6.39 1.07 16.59
CA GLN A 119 -6.17 2.37 15.94
C GLN A 119 -4.82 2.93 16.39
N TYR A 120 -4.22 3.79 15.59
CA TYR A 120 -3.06 4.55 16.02
C TYR A 120 -3.47 5.54 17.11
N ALA A 121 -2.67 5.62 18.18
CA ALA A 121 -2.89 6.59 19.24
C ALA A 121 -2.58 8.02 18.76
N ASP A 122 -1.60 8.17 17.86
CA ASP A 122 -1.27 9.44 17.22
C ASP A 122 -2.36 9.81 16.19
N PRO A 123 -3.08 10.94 16.37
CA PRO A 123 -4.10 11.39 15.42
C PRO A 123 -3.56 11.65 14.02
N GLN A 124 -2.29 12.05 13.86
CA GLN A 124 -1.68 12.28 12.56
C GLN A 124 -1.53 10.97 11.79
N LEU A 125 -1.11 9.89 12.47
CA LEU A 125 -1.02 8.55 11.87
C LEU A 125 -2.41 7.95 11.60
N GLU A 126 -3.37 8.15 12.50
CA GLU A 126 -4.72 7.60 12.31
C GLU A 126 -5.48 8.28 11.16
N GLN A 127 -5.17 9.54 10.86
CA GLN A 127 -5.73 10.29 9.73
C GLN A 127 -5.12 9.92 8.37
N LEU A 128 -4.01 9.18 8.34
CA LEU A 128 -3.42 8.72 7.09
C LEU A 128 -4.39 7.86 6.29
N ALA A 129 -4.21 7.85 4.98
CA ALA A 129 -5.01 7.02 4.10
C ALA A 129 -4.89 5.54 4.48
N PRO A 130 -5.96 4.73 4.29
CA PRO A 130 -5.93 3.31 4.62
C PRO A 130 -4.72 2.54 4.09
N ILE A 131 -4.23 2.85 2.88
CA ILE A 131 -3.02 2.22 2.31
C ILE A 131 -1.75 2.59 3.10
N GLN A 132 -1.62 3.83 3.55
CA GLN A 132 -0.48 4.30 4.34
C GLN A 132 -0.52 3.69 5.75
N LYS A 133 -1.72 3.60 6.36
CA LYS A 133 -1.92 2.87 7.61
C LYS A 133 -1.59 1.38 7.47
N GLN A 134 -1.94 0.77 6.34
CA GLN A 134 -1.57 -0.62 6.08
C GLN A 134 -0.05 -0.77 5.96
N LEU A 135 0.64 0.14 5.28
CA LEU A 135 2.11 0.16 5.19
C LEU A 135 2.76 0.31 6.57
N LEU A 136 2.26 1.21 7.42
CA LEU A 136 2.74 1.35 8.80
C LEU A 136 2.65 0.03 9.60
N ARG A 137 1.60 -0.78 9.39
CA ARG A 137 1.47 -2.11 10.02
C ARG A 137 2.50 -3.14 9.52
N MET A 138 3.21 -2.85 8.44
CA MET A 138 4.25 -3.71 7.87
C MET A 138 5.62 -3.47 8.48
N GLY A 139 5.79 -2.37 9.24
CA GLY A 139 7.05 -2.01 9.86
C GLY A 139 8.03 -1.29 8.91
N PRO A 140 9.04 -0.59 9.47
CA PRO A 140 9.90 0.32 8.71
C PRO A 140 10.70 -0.37 7.61
N GLU A 141 11.25 -1.57 7.86
CA GLU A 141 12.00 -2.34 6.86
C GLU A 141 11.16 -2.66 5.61
N ASN A 142 9.94 -3.15 5.80
CA ASN A 142 9.04 -3.50 4.70
C ASN A 142 8.55 -2.25 3.95
N ILE A 143 8.29 -1.15 4.67
CA ILE A 143 7.98 0.14 4.05
C ILE A 143 9.12 0.60 3.15
N ARG A 144 10.37 0.52 3.63
CA ARG A 144 11.56 0.94 2.85
C ARG A 144 11.68 0.13 1.55
N ARG A 145 11.56 -1.19 1.62
CA ARG A 145 11.55 -2.08 0.44
C ARG A 145 10.47 -1.69 -0.58
N ILE A 146 9.24 -1.49 -0.11
CA ILE A 146 8.11 -1.14 -0.97
C ILE A 146 8.30 0.25 -1.59
N LYS A 147 8.77 1.23 -0.81
CA LYS A 147 9.04 2.58 -1.30
C LYS A 147 10.17 2.59 -2.33
N GLU A 148 11.22 1.79 -2.15
CA GLU A 148 12.27 1.65 -3.16
C GLU A 148 11.72 1.17 -4.49
N GLN A 149 10.90 0.12 -4.49
CA GLN A 149 10.26 -0.37 -5.71
C GLN A 149 9.30 0.67 -6.30
N ALA A 150 8.55 1.39 -5.46
CA ALA A 150 7.66 2.46 -5.91
C ALA A 150 8.42 3.61 -6.58
N ARG A 151 9.61 3.98 -6.09
CA ARG A 151 10.48 4.99 -6.74
C ARG A 151 10.91 4.53 -8.13
N LYS A 152 11.37 3.28 -8.24
CA LYS A 152 11.81 2.67 -9.52
C LYS A 152 10.67 2.65 -10.53
N LEU A 153 9.48 2.18 -10.12
CA LEU A 153 8.29 2.16 -10.97
C LEU A 153 7.88 3.56 -11.41
N ARG A 154 7.78 4.50 -10.47
CA ARG A 154 7.41 5.89 -10.76
C ARG A 154 8.38 6.53 -11.77
N ALA A 155 9.68 6.34 -11.59
CA ALA A 155 10.69 6.87 -12.49
C ALA A 155 10.59 6.27 -13.90
N GLY A 156 10.36 4.94 -14.01
CA GLY A 156 10.21 4.28 -15.30
C GLY A 156 8.92 4.64 -16.03
N LEU A 157 7.82 4.85 -15.32
CA LEU A 157 6.53 5.25 -15.92
C LEU A 157 6.52 6.69 -16.44
N LEU A 158 7.31 7.59 -15.84
CA LEU A 158 7.40 8.99 -16.25
C LEU A 158 8.44 9.26 -17.34
N ASN A 159 9.40 8.33 -17.53
CA ASN A 159 10.45 8.43 -18.53
C ASN A 159 10.42 7.18 -19.43
N PRO A 160 9.42 7.07 -20.31
CA PRO A 160 9.23 5.92 -21.18
C PRO A 160 10.35 5.76 -22.23
#